data_AF-A0A954Y8W4-F1
#
_entry.id   AF-A0A954Y8W4-F1
#
_cell.length_a   1.000
_cell.length_b   1.000
_cell.length_c   1.000
_cell.angle_alpha   90.00
_cell.angle_beta   90.00
_cell.angle_gamma   90.00
#
_symmetry.space_group_name_H-M   'P 1'
#
loop_
_entity.id
_entity.type
_entity.pdbx_description
1 polymer ?
#
loop_
_entity_poly.entity_id
_entity_poly.type
_entity_poly.pdbx_seq_one_letter_code
_entity_poly.pdbx_strand_id
1 'polypeptide(L)'
;VNLAPVAMPFLLVWLASETINRRELIATGIAVAGMGLMFAADFRLSAEFFYGDLICVGSMLLLGLYLTLGRRHRHHPTVWLYVVPLYYYAAAVSLASAPVLSSSLQIDWAKEWPWVLALGVIPTIIGHSLINNAMRCLRGQIVALASMVQFVFAGVLAYFFPPHETPDWSFYPACALIVIAGLVVVRGSGSGSRVPGSGKADTPPHPGPETRAPRPDN
;
A
#
# COMPACT_ATOMS: atom_id res chain seq x y z
N VAL A 1 -1.84 15.77 -4.01
CA VAL A 1 -2.32 14.50 -4.61
C VAL A 1 -1.26 13.40 -4.51
N ASN A 2 -1.62 12.19 -4.10
CA ASN A 2 -0.68 11.08 -3.95
C ASN A 2 -0.37 10.45 -5.33
N LEU A 3 0.70 10.89 -5.98
CA LEU A 3 1.10 10.36 -7.29
C LEU A 3 1.96 9.08 -7.16
N ALA A 4 2.05 8.45 -5.98
CA ALA A 4 2.84 7.25 -5.77
C ALA A 4 2.51 6.13 -6.78
N PRO A 5 1.23 5.85 -7.15
CA PRO A 5 0.92 4.83 -8.15
C PRO A 5 1.49 5.10 -9.54
N VAL A 6 1.91 6.34 -9.82
CA VAL A 6 2.57 6.74 -11.07
C VAL A 6 4.08 6.45 -11.01
N ALA A 7 4.72 6.70 -9.87
CA ALA A 7 6.15 6.45 -9.70
C ALA A 7 6.49 4.98 -9.37
N MET A 8 5.59 4.29 -8.66
CA MET A 8 5.77 2.90 -8.24
C MET A 8 6.06 1.92 -9.39
N PRO A 9 5.40 1.98 -10.57
CA PRO A 9 5.75 1.19 -11.74
C PRO A 9 7.24 1.27 -12.08
N PHE A 10 7.75 2.49 -12.18
CA PHE A 10 9.13 2.75 -12.57
C PHE A 10 10.11 2.25 -11.50
N LEU A 11 9.83 2.56 -10.23
CA LEU A 11 10.66 2.13 -9.10
C LEU A 11 10.69 0.60 -8.97
N LEU A 12 9.56 -0.08 -9.16
CA LEU A 12 9.48 -1.54 -9.06
C LEU A 12 10.24 -2.25 -10.19
N VAL A 13 10.17 -1.73 -11.42
CA VAL A 13 10.94 -2.27 -12.54
C VAL A 13 12.44 -2.06 -12.30
N TRP A 14 12.82 -0.86 -11.86
CA TRP A 14 14.23 -0.50 -11.69
C TRP A 14 14.90 -1.21 -10.50
N LEU A 15 14.20 -1.31 -9.36
CA LEU A 15 14.83 -1.68 -8.09
C LEU A 15 14.37 -3.03 -7.53
N ALA A 16 13.15 -3.45 -7.85
CA ALA A 16 12.64 -4.78 -7.49
C ALA A 16 12.67 -5.77 -8.67
N SER A 17 13.07 -5.32 -9.87
CA SER A 17 13.07 -6.10 -11.12
C SER A 17 11.74 -6.82 -11.38
N GLU A 18 10.63 -6.23 -10.93
CA GLU A 18 9.30 -6.82 -11.03
C GLU A 18 8.65 -6.41 -12.36
N THR A 19 8.22 -7.38 -13.16
CA THR A 19 7.59 -7.11 -14.45
C THR A 19 6.10 -6.80 -14.28
N ILE A 20 5.71 -5.64 -14.81
CA ILE A 20 4.33 -5.13 -14.72
C ILE A 20 3.47 -5.81 -15.78
N ASN A 21 2.32 -6.34 -15.36
CA ASN A 21 1.39 -6.96 -16.30
C ASN A 21 0.66 -5.91 -17.15
N ARG A 22 0.24 -6.23 -18.38
CA ARG A 22 -0.56 -5.32 -19.22
C ARG A 22 -1.81 -4.81 -18.50
N ARG A 23 -2.43 -5.64 -17.66
CA ARG A 23 -3.60 -5.26 -16.85
C ARG A 23 -3.26 -4.25 -15.75
N GLU A 24 -2.11 -4.42 -15.10
CA GLU A 24 -1.61 -3.47 -14.10
C GLU A 24 -1.29 -2.13 -14.77
N LEU A 25 -0.72 -2.15 -15.97
CA LEU A 25 -0.47 -0.93 -16.74
C LEU A 25 -1.77 -0.21 -17.13
N ILE A 26 -2.79 -0.94 -17.59
CA ILE A 26 -4.11 -0.37 -17.90
C ILE A 26 -4.75 0.24 -16.64
N ALA A 27 -4.76 -0.50 -15.52
CA ALA A 27 -5.29 0.01 -14.25
C ALA A 27 -4.54 1.25 -13.77
N THR A 28 -3.21 1.27 -13.94
CA THR A 28 -2.39 2.44 -13.63
C THR A 28 -2.77 3.63 -14.50
N GLY A 29 -2.97 3.43 -15.81
CA GLY A 29 -3.43 4.49 -16.72
C GLY A 29 -4.79 5.06 -16.31
N ILE A 30 -5.74 4.21 -15.90
CA ILE A 30 -7.06 4.65 -15.42
C ILE A 30 -6.92 5.45 -14.11
N ALA A 31 -6.10 4.98 -13.16
CA ALA A 31 -5.85 5.68 -11.91
C ALA A 31 -5.17 7.03 -12.12
N VAL A 32 -4.18 7.09 -13.03
CA VAL A 32 -3.52 8.34 -13.44
C VAL A 32 -4.52 9.31 -14.05
N ALA A 33 -5.44 8.84 -14.90
CA ALA A 33 -6.47 9.69 -15.49
C ALA A 33 -7.41 10.27 -14.41
N GLY A 34 -7.84 9.45 -13.44
CA GLY A 34 -8.66 9.92 -12.31
C GLY A 34 -7.95 10.97 -11.45
N MET A 35 -6.68 10.76 -11.16
CA MET A 35 -5.87 11.75 -10.44
C MET A 35 -5.59 13.00 -11.26
N GLY A 36 -5.34 12.86 -12.56
CA GLY A 36 -5.14 13.98 -13.47
C GLY A 36 -6.38 14.86 -13.57
N LEU A 37 -7.57 14.27 -13.53
CA LEU A 37 -8.84 15.01 -13.50
C LEU A 37 -8.96 15.85 -12.22
N MET A 38 -8.67 15.27 -11.06
CA MET A 38 -8.64 16.00 -9.78
C MET A 38 -7.60 17.11 -9.79
N PHE A 39 -6.39 16.80 -10.26
CA PHE A 39 -5.31 17.77 -10.33
C PHE A 39 -5.66 18.93 -11.27
N ALA A 40 -6.28 18.66 -12.42
CA ALA A 40 -6.71 19.67 -13.38
C ALA A 40 -7.84 20.56 -12.84
N ALA A 41 -8.77 19.98 -12.07
CA ALA A 41 -9.86 20.74 -11.44
C ALA A 41 -9.35 21.71 -10.36
N ASP A 42 -8.32 21.31 -9.62
CA ASP A 42 -7.69 22.10 -8.56
C ASP A 42 -6.46 22.91 -9.05
N PHE A 43 -6.18 22.90 -10.36
CA PHE A 43 -4.94 23.44 -10.91
C PHE A 43 -4.89 24.97 -10.83
N ARG A 44 -4.38 25.48 -9.70
CA ARG A 44 -4.02 26.88 -9.51
C ARG A 44 -2.51 27.00 -9.51
N LEU A 45 -1.93 27.31 -10.67
CA LEU A 45 -0.51 27.69 -10.80
C LEU A 45 -0.27 29.00 -10.04
N SER A 46 0.11 28.89 -8.77
CA SER A 46 0.67 30.02 -8.01
C SER A 46 2.15 29.75 -7.78
N ALA A 47 3.00 30.71 -8.15
CA ALA A 47 4.44 30.64 -7.91
C ALA A 47 4.78 30.50 -6.42
N GLU A 48 3.85 30.90 -5.54
CA GLU A 48 3.95 30.81 -4.09
C GLU A 48 4.06 29.36 -3.56
N PHE A 49 3.44 28.39 -4.23
CA PHE A 49 3.41 26.99 -3.77
C PHE A 49 4.47 26.09 -4.41
N PHE A 50 5.26 26.61 -5.35
CA PHE A 50 6.22 25.82 -6.14
C PHE A 50 7.23 25.05 -5.27
N TYR A 51 7.72 25.67 -4.19
CA TYR A 51 8.64 25.00 -3.27
C TYR A 51 7.97 23.84 -2.51
N GLY A 52 6.71 24.02 -2.11
CA GLY A 52 5.91 22.97 -1.46
C GLY A 52 5.62 21.80 -2.40
N ASP A 53 5.36 22.08 -3.68
CA ASP A 53 5.16 21.05 -4.70
C ASP A 53 6.42 20.20 -4.89
N LEU A 54 7.61 20.83 -4.91
CA LEU A 54 8.88 20.11 -5.02
C LEU A 54 9.12 19.19 -3.82
N ILE A 55 8.82 19.64 -2.60
CA ILE A 55 8.90 18.83 -1.38
C ILE A 55 7.90 17.66 -1.45
N CYS A 56 6.68 17.90 -1.93
CA CYS A 56 5.67 16.85 -2.08
C CYS A 56 6.13 15.75 -3.04
N VAL A 57 6.70 16.13 -4.20
CA VAL A 57 7.26 15.18 -5.17
C VAL A 57 8.42 14.40 -4.55
N GLY A 58 9.34 15.09 -3.86
CA GLY A 58 10.45 14.44 -3.15
C GLY A 58 9.97 13.43 -2.11
N SER A 59 9.01 13.83 -1.27
CA SER A 59 8.42 12.97 -0.22
C SER A 59 7.74 11.75 -0.80
N MET A 60 7.02 11.91 -1.92
CA MET A 60 6.39 10.81 -2.62
C MET A 60 7.39 9.82 -3.21
N LEU A 61 8.48 10.31 -3.80
CA LEU A 61 9.55 9.46 -4.34
C LEU A 61 10.23 8.67 -3.21
N LEU A 62 10.49 9.31 -2.06
CA LEU A 62 11.03 8.64 -0.88
C LEU A 62 10.08 7.56 -0.33
N LEU A 63 8.78 7.84 -0.28
CA LEU A 63 7.78 6.85 0.12
C LEU A 63 7.73 5.66 -0.85
N GLY A 64 7.75 5.93 -2.16
CA GLY A 64 7.79 4.90 -3.19
C GLY A 64 9.08 4.06 -3.10
N LEU A 65 10.22 4.70 -2.86
CA LEU A 65 11.51 4.05 -2.66
C LEU A 65 11.47 3.14 -1.43
N TYR A 66 10.94 3.64 -0.32
CA TYR A 66 10.75 2.89 0.92
C TYR A 66 9.94 1.60 0.68
N LEU A 67 8.76 1.71 0.05
CA LEU A 67 7.90 0.55 -0.24
C LEU A 67 8.61 -0.43 -1.17
N THR A 68 9.32 0.07 -2.19
CA THR A 68 10.06 -0.75 -3.14
C THR A 68 11.26 -1.45 -2.49
N LEU A 69 11.97 -0.79 -1.57
CA LEU A 69 13.03 -1.41 -0.77
C LEU A 69 12.47 -2.50 0.14
N GLY A 70 11.33 -2.25 0.79
CA GLY A 70 10.63 -3.24 1.61
C GLY A 70 10.22 -4.46 0.80
N ARG A 71 9.81 -4.28 -0.47
CA ARG A 71 9.54 -5.35 -1.43
C ARG A 71 10.81 -6.14 -1.79
N ARG A 72 11.88 -5.44 -2.14
CA ARG A 72 13.17 -6.05 -2.51
C ARG A 72 13.75 -6.90 -1.38
N HIS A 73 13.67 -6.40 -0.14
CA HIS A 73 14.19 -7.08 1.05
C HIS A 73 13.09 -7.83 1.83
N ARG A 74 12.02 -8.26 1.16
CA ARG A 74 10.86 -8.89 1.82
C ARG A 74 11.18 -10.20 2.59
N HIS A 75 12.36 -10.78 2.40
CA HIS A 75 12.80 -12.05 2.98
C HIS A 75 13.22 -11.97 4.47
N HIS A 76 12.63 -11.07 5.25
CA HIS A 76 12.84 -11.01 6.69
C HIS A 76 11.81 -11.90 7.42
N PRO A 77 12.22 -12.64 8.46
CA PRO A 77 11.38 -13.65 9.11
C PRO A 77 10.09 -13.10 9.74
N THR A 78 10.07 -11.84 10.19
CA THR A 78 8.85 -11.16 10.65
C THR A 78 8.77 -9.73 10.14
N VAL A 79 7.56 -9.17 10.05
CA VAL A 79 7.32 -7.75 9.70
C VAL A 79 7.81 -6.84 10.83
N TRP A 80 7.72 -7.30 12.08
CA TRP A 80 8.12 -6.57 13.27
C TRP A 80 9.61 -6.20 13.30
N LEU A 81 10.49 -7.10 12.85
CA LEU A 81 11.93 -6.84 12.72
C LEU A 81 12.25 -5.68 11.77
N TYR A 82 11.32 -5.34 10.88
CA TYR A 82 11.44 -4.23 9.96
C TYR A 82 10.75 -2.96 10.48
N VAL A 83 9.51 -3.08 10.96
CA VAL A 83 8.67 -1.95 11.33
C VAL A 83 9.10 -1.30 12.66
N VAL A 84 9.57 -2.08 13.64
CA VAL A 84 10.00 -1.54 14.94
C VAL A 84 11.17 -0.56 14.83
N PRO A 85 12.33 -0.92 14.24
CA PRO A 85 13.42 0.04 14.09
C PRO A 85 13.03 1.22 13.21
N LEU A 86 12.23 0.99 12.16
CA LEU A 86 11.73 2.06 11.30
C LEU A 86 10.92 3.10 12.09
N TYR A 87 9.97 2.68 12.90
CA TYR A 87 9.15 3.59 13.71
C TYR A 87 9.97 4.27 14.79
N TYR A 88 10.97 3.59 15.35
CA TYR A 88 11.90 4.22 16.28
C TYR A 88 12.67 5.37 15.62
N TYR A 89 13.27 5.15 14.44
CA TYR A 89 13.97 6.21 13.70
C TYR A 89 13.02 7.34 13.29
N ALA A 90 11.81 7.01 12.82
CA ALA A 90 10.81 8.02 12.47
C ALA A 90 10.42 8.89 13.67
N ALA A 91 10.20 8.28 14.84
CA ALA A 91 9.90 9.00 16.08
C ALA A 91 11.08 9.87 16.53
N ALA A 92 12.31 9.35 16.49
CA ALA A 92 13.50 10.08 16.87
C ALA A 92 13.76 11.30 15.97
N VAL A 93 13.65 11.12 14.65
CA VAL A 93 13.81 12.22 13.68
C VAL A 93 12.68 13.25 13.85
N SER A 94 11.43 12.79 14.01
CA SER A 94 10.29 13.69 14.23
C SER A 94 10.48 14.53 15.50
N LEU A 95 10.87 13.89 16.61
CA LEU A 95 11.12 14.58 17.89
C LEU A 95 12.30 15.56 17.79
N ALA A 96 13.38 15.21 17.11
CA ALA A 96 14.51 16.10 16.89
C ALA A 96 14.16 17.29 16.00
N SER A 97 13.26 17.10 15.03
CA SER A 97 12.83 18.15 14.10
C SER A 97 11.78 19.10 14.70
N ALA A 98 10.96 18.64 15.64
CA ALA A 98 9.88 19.41 16.26
C ALA A 98 10.29 20.83 16.71
N PRO A 99 11.36 21.03 17.52
CA PRO A 99 11.70 22.37 18.01
C PRO A 99 12.19 23.34 16.91
N VAL A 100 12.63 22.82 15.76
CA VAL A 100 13.11 23.65 14.64
C VAL A 100 11.96 24.09 13.74
N LEU A 101 10.92 23.24 13.59
CA LEU A 101 9.79 23.50 12.70
C LEU A 101 8.58 24.17 13.37
N SER A 102 8.43 24.07 14.70
CA SER A 102 7.29 24.68 15.40
C SER A 102 7.70 25.89 16.23
N SER A 103 7.11 27.06 15.95
CA SER A 103 7.33 28.30 16.70
C SER A 103 6.43 28.45 17.93
N SER A 104 5.39 27.63 18.10
CA SER A 104 4.51 27.63 19.28
C SER A 104 4.06 26.21 19.64
N LEU A 105 4.53 25.69 20.78
CA LEU A 105 4.09 24.40 21.37
C LEU A 105 2.98 24.58 22.42
N GLN A 106 2.13 25.60 22.26
CA GLN A 106 0.93 25.76 23.09
C GLN A 106 -0.14 24.79 22.60
N ILE A 107 -0.03 23.54 23.05
CA ILE A 107 -0.96 22.47 22.72
C ILE A 107 -1.77 22.14 23.98
N ASP A 108 -3.09 22.11 23.85
CA ASP A 108 -3.96 21.57 24.89
C ASP A 108 -3.90 20.03 24.86
N TRP A 109 -2.93 19.49 25.58
CA TRP A 109 -2.67 18.06 25.62
C TRP A 109 -3.88 17.24 26.10
N ALA A 110 -4.77 17.80 26.92
CA ALA A 110 -5.95 17.06 27.40
C ALA A 110 -6.93 16.76 26.26
N LYS A 111 -7.07 17.69 25.31
CA LYS A 111 -7.97 17.55 24.16
C LYS A 111 -7.32 16.82 22.99
N GLU A 112 -6.03 17.07 22.74
CA GLU A 112 -5.35 16.56 21.54
C GLU A 112 -4.77 15.15 21.71
N TRP A 113 -4.46 14.71 22.94
CA TRP A 113 -3.92 13.38 23.22
C TRP A 113 -4.71 12.20 22.60
N PRO A 114 -6.05 12.12 22.71
CA PRO A 114 -6.79 11.02 22.10
C PRO A 114 -6.65 11.00 20.57
N TRP A 115 -6.59 12.17 19.92
CA TRP A 115 -6.43 12.28 18.47
C TRP A 115 -5.03 11.90 18.00
N VAL A 116 -4.00 12.34 18.72
CA VAL A 116 -2.60 11.95 18.46
C VAL A 116 -2.44 10.45 18.58
N LEU A 117 -3.00 9.83 19.64
CA LEU A 117 -2.98 8.38 19.79
C LEU A 117 -3.76 7.67 18.68
N ALA A 118 -4.95 8.17 18.32
CA ALA A 118 -5.75 7.59 17.24
C ALA A 118 -4.99 7.62 15.91
N LEU A 119 -4.33 8.74 15.57
CA LEU A 119 -3.51 8.88 14.37
C LEU A 119 -2.26 7.98 14.42
N GLY A 120 -1.58 7.88 15.56
CA GLY A 120 -0.43 6.99 15.71
C GLY A 120 -0.79 5.50 15.59
N VAL A 121 -1.92 5.09 16.16
CA VAL A 121 -2.28 3.67 16.18
C VAL A 121 -2.98 3.24 14.90
N ILE A 122 -3.99 3.99 14.44
CA ILE A 122 -4.89 3.55 13.37
C ILE A 122 -4.21 3.66 11.99
N PRO A 123 -3.95 4.86 11.42
CA PRO A 123 -3.31 4.93 10.11
C PRO A 123 -1.82 4.57 10.17
N THR A 124 -1.08 4.96 11.22
CA THR A 124 0.37 4.72 11.23
C THR A 124 0.72 3.27 11.52
N ILE A 125 0.44 2.76 12.72
CA ILE A 125 0.82 1.39 13.08
C ILE A 125 0.02 0.38 12.26
N ILE A 126 -1.32 0.41 12.32
CA ILE A 126 -2.15 -0.60 11.65
C ILE A 126 -2.10 -0.41 10.13
N GLY A 127 -2.36 0.81 9.64
CA GLY A 127 -2.42 1.09 8.20
C GLY A 127 -1.10 0.82 7.47
N HIS A 128 0.00 1.43 7.89
CA HIS A 128 1.28 1.22 7.19
C HIS A 128 1.85 -0.19 7.40
N SER A 129 1.64 -0.82 8.56
CA SER A 129 2.05 -2.23 8.72
C SER A 129 1.28 -3.16 7.77
N LEU A 130 0.00 -2.90 7.54
CA LEU A 130 -0.79 -3.65 6.57
C LEU A 130 -0.29 -3.45 5.14
N ILE A 131 0.05 -2.21 4.74
CA ILE A 131 0.65 -1.91 3.44
C ILE A 131 2.00 -2.63 3.29
N ASN A 132 2.85 -2.60 4.31
CA ASN A 132 4.15 -3.29 4.31
C ASN A 132 4.00 -4.80 4.20
N ASN A 133 3.03 -5.37 4.92
CA ASN A 133 2.74 -6.80 4.82
C ASN A 133 2.17 -7.15 3.43
N ALA A 134 1.30 -6.31 2.88
CA ALA A 134 0.78 -6.47 1.53
C ALA A 134 1.90 -6.42 0.49
N MET A 135 2.92 -5.57 0.65
CA MET A 135 4.12 -5.57 -0.20
C MET A 135 4.92 -6.88 -0.11
N ARG A 136 4.75 -7.72 0.92
CA ARG A 136 5.37 -9.06 0.97
C ARG A 136 4.59 -10.09 0.17
N CYS A 137 3.26 -10.03 0.23
CA CYS A 137 2.35 -11.03 -0.31
C CYS A 137 1.89 -10.73 -1.75
N LEU A 138 1.71 -9.47 -2.10
CA LEU A 138 1.13 -8.99 -3.36
C LEU A 138 2.16 -8.21 -4.17
N ARG A 139 1.93 -8.09 -5.49
CA ARG A 139 2.78 -7.28 -6.37
C ARG A 139 2.73 -5.81 -5.95
N GLY A 140 3.86 -5.12 -6.02
CA GLY A 140 3.96 -3.74 -5.52
C GLY A 140 2.96 -2.79 -6.20
N GLN A 141 2.70 -2.99 -7.50
CA GLN A 141 1.75 -2.15 -8.23
C GLN A 141 0.30 -2.35 -7.78
N ILE A 142 -0.08 -3.57 -7.40
CA ILE A 142 -1.40 -3.87 -6.86
C ILE A 142 -1.59 -3.17 -5.52
N VAL A 143 -0.55 -3.20 -4.66
CA VAL A 143 -0.59 -2.54 -3.35
C VAL A 143 -0.67 -1.01 -3.51
N ALA A 144 0.11 -0.43 -4.43
CA ALA A 144 0.06 1.01 -4.72
C ALA A 144 -1.34 1.44 -5.19
N LEU A 145 -1.95 0.69 -6.12
CA LEU A 145 -3.32 0.95 -6.59
C LEU A 145 -4.37 0.74 -5.49
N ALA A 146 -4.25 -0.32 -4.69
CA ALA A 146 -5.15 -0.56 -3.56
C ALA A 146 -5.07 0.55 -2.51
N SER A 147 -3.88 1.14 -2.31
CA SER A 147 -3.72 2.27 -1.40
C SER A 147 -4.52 3.50 -1.84
N MET A 148 -4.89 3.64 -3.12
CA MET A 148 -5.73 4.75 -3.60
C MET A 148 -7.16 4.71 -3.05
N VAL A 149 -7.62 3.56 -2.52
CA VAL A 149 -8.93 3.47 -1.87
C VAL A 149 -9.05 4.45 -0.70
N GLN A 150 -7.93 4.83 -0.07
CA GLN A 150 -7.93 5.85 0.98
C GLN A 150 -8.51 7.21 0.51
N PHE A 151 -8.36 7.58 -0.77
CA PHE A 151 -8.94 8.82 -1.33
C PHE A 151 -10.45 8.75 -1.39
N VAL A 152 -10.98 7.61 -1.85
CA VAL A 152 -12.42 7.36 -1.89
C VAL A 152 -12.98 7.34 -0.47
N PHE A 153 -12.32 6.64 0.45
CA PHE A 153 -12.72 6.58 1.85
C PHE A 153 -12.70 7.95 2.52
N ALA A 154 -11.67 8.76 2.29
CA ALA A 154 -11.60 10.13 2.81
C ALA A 154 -12.76 10.99 2.32
N GLY A 155 -13.10 10.92 1.03
CA GLY A 155 -14.26 11.67 0.50
C GLY A 155 -15.60 11.19 1.03
N VAL A 156 -15.76 9.88 1.25
CA VAL A 156 -16.97 9.34 1.89
C VAL A 156 -17.07 9.83 3.33
N LEU A 157 -15.97 9.81 4.10
CA LEU A 157 -15.96 10.35 5.46
C LEU A 157 -16.24 11.87 5.49
N ALA A 158 -15.72 12.62 4.52
CA ALA A 158 -15.98 14.05 4.37
C ALA A 158 -17.45 14.36 4.06
N TYR A 159 -18.23 13.40 3.56
CA TYR A 159 -19.69 13.56 3.43
C TYR A 159 -20.43 13.34 4.75
N PHE A 160 -19.91 12.49 5.66
CA PHE A 160 -20.59 12.09 6.89
C PHE A 160 -20.21 12.90 8.14
N PHE A 161 -18.97 13.38 8.25
CA PHE A 161 -18.46 14.00 9.49
C PHE A 161 -18.58 15.54 9.52
N PRO A 162 -18.12 16.29 8.50
CA PRO A 162 -18.32 17.74 8.43
C PRO A 162 -19.71 18.08 7.87
N PRO A 163 -20.51 18.94 8.53
CA PRO A 163 -21.87 19.26 8.08
C PRO A 163 -21.97 20.09 6.79
N HIS A 164 -20.87 20.65 6.23
CA HIS A 164 -20.97 21.65 5.14
C HIS A 164 -19.88 21.64 4.05
N GLU A 165 -19.01 20.63 3.97
CA GLU A 165 -18.01 20.54 2.89
C GLU A 165 -18.38 19.44 1.90
N THR A 166 -19.21 19.77 0.90
CA THR A 166 -19.48 18.84 -0.20
C THR A 166 -18.26 18.78 -1.11
N PRO A 167 -17.74 17.57 -1.44
CA PRO A 167 -16.66 17.43 -2.41
C PRO A 167 -17.03 18.08 -3.74
N ASP A 168 -16.06 18.72 -4.36
CA ASP A 168 -16.20 19.35 -5.68
C ASP A 168 -16.76 18.34 -6.71
N TRP A 169 -17.50 18.82 -7.72
CA TRP A 169 -18.10 17.97 -8.74
C TRP A 169 -17.07 17.07 -9.44
N SER A 170 -15.83 17.54 -9.57
CA SER A 170 -14.70 16.80 -10.14
C SER A 170 -14.26 15.57 -9.31
N PHE A 171 -14.62 15.51 -8.03
CA PHE A 171 -14.26 14.43 -7.11
C PHE A 171 -14.95 13.11 -7.45
N TYR A 172 -16.23 13.16 -7.82
CA TYR A 172 -17.04 11.98 -8.14
C TYR A 172 -16.50 11.16 -9.34
N PRO A 173 -16.22 11.75 -10.52
CA PRO A 173 -15.66 10.99 -11.64
C PRO A 173 -14.25 10.48 -11.34
N ALA A 174 -13.45 11.20 -10.57
CA ALA A 174 -12.14 10.73 -10.15
C ALA A 174 -12.23 9.49 -9.24
N CYS A 175 -13.13 9.49 -8.27
CA CYS A 175 -13.41 8.31 -7.44
C CYS A 175 -13.88 7.12 -8.26
N ALA A 176 -14.78 7.34 -9.22
CA ALA A 176 -15.24 6.28 -10.11
C ALA A 176 -14.07 5.66 -10.89
N LEU A 177 -13.17 6.47 -11.44
CA LEU A 177 -11.99 5.99 -12.16
C LEU A 177 -11.04 5.19 -11.24
N ILE A 178 -10.80 5.66 -10.01
CA ILE A 178 -9.96 4.95 -9.04
C ILE A 178 -10.57 3.60 -8.68
N VAL A 179 -11.89 3.53 -8.46
CA VAL A 179 -12.59 2.26 -8.17
C VAL A 179 -12.50 1.31 -9.37
N ILE A 180 -12.68 1.81 -10.59
CA ILE A 180 -12.54 1.01 -11.82
C ILE A 180 -11.11 0.46 -11.95
N ALA A 181 -10.09 1.29 -11.70
CA ALA A 181 -8.69 0.85 -11.72
C ALA A 181 -8.46 -0.30 -10.73
N GLY A 182 -9.00 -0.20 -9.51
CA GLY A 182 -8.96 -1.28 -8.51
C GLY A 182 -9.63 -2.56 -9.00
N LEU A 183 -10.84 -2.47 -9.58
CA LEU A 183 -11.58 -3.61 -10.11
C LEU A 183 -10.85 -4.31 -11.26
N VAL A 184 -10.22 -3.56 -12.17
CA VAL A 184 -9.43 -4.09 -13.29
C VAL A 184 -8.25 -4.90 -12.78
N VAL A 185 -7.56 -4.42 -11.75
CA VAL A 185 -6.40 -5.11 -11.16
C VAL A 185 -6.80 -6.37 -10.39
N VAL A 186 -7.89 -6.33 -9.61
CA VAL A 186 -8.36 -7.48 -8.82
C VAL A 186 -8.83 -8.61 -9.74
N ARG A 187 -9.64 -8.30 -10.77
CA ARG A 187 -10.09 -9.31 -11.76
C ARG A 187 -8.92 -9.93 -12.53
N GLY A 188 -7.80 -9.22 -12.64
CA GLY A 188 -6.59 -9.71 -13.28
C GLY A 188 -5.78 -10.69 -12.44
N SER A 189 -5.91 -10.63 -11.12
CA SER A 189 -5.04 -11.32 -10.16
C SER A 189 -5.48 -12.77 -9.87
N GLY A 190 -6.72 -13.13 -10.20
CA GLY A 190 -7.30 -14.46 -9.97
C GLY A 190 -6.79 -15.59 -10.88
N SER A 191 -5.80 -15.35 -11.73
CA SER A 191 -5.36 -16.34 -12.74
C SER A 191 -3.93 -16.87 -12.53
N GLY A 192 -3.25 -16.54 -11.42
CA GLY A 192 -1.80 -16.81 -11.29
C GLY A 192 -1.26 -17.30 -9.94
N SER A 193 -2.05 -17.38 -8.88
CA SER A 193 -1.56 -17.82 -7.55
C SER A 193 -1.90 -19.29 -7.28
N ARG A 194 -1.22 -20.21 -8.00
CA ARG A 194 -0.98 -21.54 -7.41
C ARG A 194 0.05 -21.35 -6.30
N VAL A 195 -0.37 -21.57 -5.06
CA VAL A 195 0.51 -21.70 -3.90
C VAL A 195 1.51 -22.83 -4.20
N PRO A 196 2.82 -22.58 -4.36
CA PRO A 196 3.81 -23.64 -4.39
C PRO A 196 4.05 -24.04 -2.94
N GLY A 197 3.37 -25.09 -2.47
CA GLY A 197 3.54 -25.53 -1.08
C GLY A 197 2.43 -26.37 -0.45
N SER A 198 1.52 -26.95 -1.22
CA SER A 198 0.74 -28.11 -0.76
C SER A 198 1.17 -29.32 -1.57
N GLY A 199 2.43 -29.71 -1.41
CA GLY A 199 2.88 -31.04 -1.79
C GLY A 199 1.97 -32.04 -1.08
N LYS A 200 1.26 -32.84 -1.87
CA LYS A 200 0.68 -34.10 -1.41
C LYS A 200 1.74 -34.77 -0.53
N ALA A 201 1.41 -35.06 0.71
CA ALA A 201 2.14 -36.06 1.45
C ALA A 201 2.08 -37.33 0.59
N ASP A 202 3.24 -37.74 0.08
CA ASP A 202 3.43 -39.04 -0.53
C ASP A 202 3.03 -40.09 0.50
N THR A 203 1.79 -40.56 0.43
CA THR A 203 1.40 -41.81 1.06
C THR A 203 2.25 -42.89 0.38
N PRO A 204 3.11 -43.64 1.11
CA PRO A 204 3.86 -44.72 0.50
C PRO A 204 2.88 -45.72 -0.11
N PRO A 205 3.22 -46.37 -1.24
CA PRO A 205 2.32 -47.29 -1.91
C PRO A 205 2.00 -48.44 -0.95
N HIS A 206 0.71 -48.69 -0.75
CA HIS A 206 0.19 -49.90 -0.11
C HIS A 206 0.90 -51.13 -0.73
N PRO A 207 1.48 -52.04 0.08
CA PRO A 207 1.92 -53.31 -0.45
C PRO A 207 0.67 -54.06 -0.96
N GLY A 208 0.73 -54.51 -2.22
CA GLY A 208 -0.32 -55.30 -2.85
C GLY A 208 -0.56 -56.63 -2.12
N PRO A 209 -1.63 -57.36 -2.48
CA PRO A 209 -2.10 -58.51 -1.73
C PRO A 209 -1.02 -59.59 -1.65
N GLU A 210 -0.75 -60.05 -0.43
CA GLU A 210 0.20 -61.12 -0.13
C GLU A 210 -0.11 -62.37 -0.97
N THR A 211 0.80 -62.72 -1.86
CA THR A 211 0.85 -64.05 -2.48
C THR A 211 1.14 -65.06 -1.38
N ARG A 212 0.12 -65.81 -0.96
CA ARG A 212 0.27 -66.99 -0.08
C ARG A 212 1.30 -67.96 -0.69
N ALA A 213 2.41 -68.16 0.00
CA ALA A 213 3.27 -69.33 -0.19
C ALA A 213 2.63 -70.57 0.46
N PRO A 214 2.87 -71.78 -0.07
CA PRO A 214 2.20 -73.00 0.39
C PRO A 214 2.75 -73.46 1.74
N ARG A 215 1.86 -73.95 2.61
CA ARG A 215 2.23 -74.60 3.88
C ARG A 215 3.07 -75.85 3.59
N PRO A 216 4.16 -76.11 4.33
CA PRO A 216 4.76 -77.43 4.34
C PRO A 216 3.93 -78.36 5.25
N ASP A 217 3.62 -79.53 4.72
CA ASP A 217 3.08 -80.65 5.47
C ASP A 217 4.16 -81.22 6.40
N ASN A 218 3.93 -81.17 7.71
CA ASN A 218 4.32 -82.19 8.70
C ASN A 218 3.65 -81.93 10.05
#